data_AF-A0AAU9X9D6-F1
#
_entry.id   AF-A0AAU9X9D6-F1
#
_cell.length_a   1.000
_cell.length_b   1.000
_cell.length_c   1.000
_cell.angle_alpha   90.00
_cell.angle_beta   90.00
_cell.angle_gamma   90.00
#
_symmetry.space_group_name_H-M   'P 1'
#
loop_
_entity.id
_entity.type
_entity.pdbx_description
1 polymer ?
#
loop_
_entity_poly.entity_id
_entity_poly.type
_entity_poly.pdbx_seq_one_letter_code
_entity_poly.pdbx_strand_id
1 'polypeptide(L)'
;MVFAGKRLVNHRIRSIEVMEKRFCRALCFMEPDCVSINLDKRVDGSGNYKCELNNVTHEGHEHELREEENSSYHAAKSACVKNSCKNNATCQSGFNDKGYRCLCTAEFKGRHCDQDVDECSSGFHSCSADAVCNNTKGSYYCTCKPGYSGDGWSCNDINECIEGISNCSIDAVCNNTKGSYNCTCKPGYSGNGQTCKDIDECSTGNDNCSANSECSNTKGSYSCTCKPGYSGDGRTCKDFDECSTAETHNCNADAVCNNTMGSYTCSCKTGYFGDGWTCQGKCPLFACFYNVKFTITDFLTDIDECATGKQKCSADAECNNTKGSYNCTCKPGYSGDGRTCNGKFSPSSWRCVINRSNVSGVMTLYLDSKPISIFCHMGNFGCGDGGWTPVMKTDGNKITFHYNSSLWISKSDYNLPGGATGFDRQETKLPTFWNTPFEKICLGMKIDNLTNFILVNKTAVSLHSLIADGKYRNTSLGLKLWKSLIGSNASLQTSCVREGFNAVCSDKKASKARIGIIADDKEDCSDCDSRIGFGTGGYQDDNHTCGNEATYSSDNGSRHIKAMGYILVQ
;
A
#
# COMPACT_ATOMS: atom_id res chain seq x y z
N MET A 1 79.88 36.31 4.43
CA MET A 1 81.28 36.32 4.93
C MET A 1 82.11 35.35 4.10
N VAL A 2 83.38 35.65 3.84
CA VAL A 2 84.27 34.85 2.98
C VAL A 2 85.67 34.81 3.60
N PHE A 3 86.29 33.63 3.67
CA PHE A 3 87.70 33.48 4.03
C PHE A 3 88.43 32.79 2.87
N ALA A 4 89.32 33.52 2.21
CA ALA A 4 90.16 32.98 1.14
C ALA A 4 91.33 32.20 1.73
N GLY A 5 91.75 31.11 1.06
CA GLY A 5 92.84 30.26 1.53
C GLY A 5 92.47 29.43 2.75
N LYS A 6 91.18 29.33 3.11
CA LYS A 6 90.72 28.57 4.27
C LYS A 6 89.59 27.63 3.90
N ARG A 7 89.55 26.48 4.59
CA ARG A 7 88.57 25.41 4.41
C ARG A 7 88.04 24.94 5.76
N LEU A 8 86.72 24.85 5.89
CA LEU A 8 86.09 24.27 7.09
C LEU A 8 86.09 22.74 6.98
N VAL A 9 86.65 22.04 7.98
CA VAL A 9 86.73 20.57 7.98
C VAL A 9 85.63 19.93 8.85
N ASN A 10 85.45 18.61 8.76
CA ASN A 10 84.55 17.76 9.58
C ASN A 10 83.03 17.99 9.51
N HIS A 11 82.56 19.07 8.88
CA HIS A 11 81.14 19.45 8.85
C HIS A 11 80.47 19.29 7.47
N ARG A 12 81.08 18.48 6.60
CA ARG A 12 80.64 18.31 5.21
C ARG A 12 79.39 17.43 5.13
N ILE A 13 78.34 17.98 4.52
CA ILE A 13 77.12 17.28 4.11
C ILE A 13 77.41 16.43 2.86
N ARG A 14 77.86 17.10 1.79
CA ARG A 14 78.23 16.44 0.51
C ARG A 14 79.17 17.30 -0.32
N SER A 15 79.80 16.69 -1.33
CA SER A 15 80.65 17.37 -2.30
C SER A 15 80.14 17.15 -3.72
N ILE A 16 80.17 18.21 -4.54
CA ILE A 16 79.60 18.25 -5.88
C ILE A 16 80.53 19.06 -6.78
N GLU A 17 80.69 18.66 -8.03
CA GLU A 17 81.42 19.42 -9.04
C GLU A 17 80.49 20.39 -9.76
N VAL A 18 80.93 21.64 -9.90
CA VAL A 18 80.15 22.70 -10.55
C VAL A 18 81.01 23.48 -11.53
N MET A 19 80.42 23.88 -12.66
CA MET A 19 81.14 24.64 -13.69
C MET A 19 81.37 26.10 -13.29
N GLU A 20 80.52 26.67 -12.43
CA GLU A 20 80.67 28.02 -11.93
C GLU A 20 80.51 28.11 -10.41
N LYS A 21 81.22 29.07 -9.81
CA LYS A 21 81.13 29.37 -8.37
C LYS A 21 79.71 29.63 -7.87
N ARG A 22 78.86 30.24 -8.70
CA ARG A 22 77.48 30.62 -8.34
C ARG A 22 76.59 29.41 -8.09
N PHE A 23 76.82 28.31 -8.80
CA PHE A 23 76.05 27.08 -8.61
C PHE A 23 76.31 26.45 -7.25
N CYS A 24 77.51 26.56 -6.69
CA CYS A 24 77.80 26.04 -5.34
C CYS A 24 76.93 26.71 -4.26
N ARG A 25 76.72 28.03 -4.37
CA ARG A 25 75.80 28.75 -3.48
C ARG A 25 74.33 28.37 -3.71
N ALA A 26 73.93 28.15 -4.96
CA ALA A 26 72.58 27.68 -5.28
C ALA A 26 72.31 26.28 -4.74
N LEU A 27 73.29 25.37 -4.82
CA LEU A 27 73.21 24.03 -4.23
C LEU A 27 73.05 24.09 -2.70
N CYS A 28 73.80 24.96 -2.02
CA CYS A 28 73.62 25.18 -0.59
C CYS A 28 72.24 25.76 -0.26
N PHE A 29 71.73 26.69 -1.08
CA PHE A 29 70.39 27.27 -0.89
C PHE A 29 69.27 26.22 -1.00
N MET A 30 69.48 25.18 -1.82
CA MET A 30 68.56 24.05 -2.01
C MET A 30 68.78 22.89 -1.02
N GLU A 31 69.77 22.96 -0.14
CA GLU A 31 70.10 21.92 0.84
C GLU A 31 69.62 22.34 2.25
N PRO A 32 68.83 21.52 2.99
CA PRO A 32 68.10 22.01 4.17
C PRO A 32 69.05 22.47 5.27
N ASP A 33 70.08 21.68 5.51
CA ASP A 33 71.04 21.88 6.60
C ASP A 33 72.24 22.72 6.20
N CYS A 34 72.34 23.15 4.93
CA CYS A 34 73.52 23.87 4.48
C CYS A 34 73.51 25.33 4.94
N VAL A 35 74.56 25.70 5.68
CA VAL A 35 74.78 27.06 6.21
C VAL A 35 76.17 27.60 5.85
N SER A 36 77.03 26.80 5.23
CA SER A 36 78.25 27.29 4.60
C SER A 36 78.75 26.37 3.49
N ILE A 37 79.68 26.84 2.68
CA ILE A 37 80.31 26.08 1.60
C ILE A 37 81.82 26.24 1.63
N ASN A 38 82.54 25.17 1.28
CA ASN A 38 83.92 25.28 0.80
C ASN A 38 83.92 25.22 -0.72
N LEU A 39 84.70 26.09 -1.35
CA LEU A 39 84.84 26.15 -2.79
C LEU A 39 86.31 25.96 -3.15
N ASP A 40 86.67 24.75 -3.58
CA ASP A 40 88.02 24.38 -3.97
C ASP A 40 88.22 24.59 -5.47
N LYS A 41 89.30 25.28 -5.85
CA LYS A 41 89.73 25.41 -7.24
C LYS A 41 90.48 24.15 -7.64
N ARG A 42 90.10 23.53 -8.76
CA ARG A 42 90.92 22.46 -9.34
C ARG A 42 92.16 23.04 -10.00
N VAL A 43 93.26 22.30 -9.85
CA VAL A 43 94.60 22.64 -10.39
C VAL A 43 94.72 22.21 -11.87
N ASP A 44 93.73 21.50 -12.42
CA ASP A 44 93.74 20.90 -13.76
C ASP A 44 93.37 21.84 -14.92
N GLY A 45 93.10 23.13 -14.66
CA GLY A 45 92.79 24.12 -15.70
C GLY A 45 91.42 23.97 -16.37
N SER A 46 90.57 23.03 -15.93
CA SER A 46 89.25 22.73 -16.51
C SER A 46 88.18 23.80 -16.28
N GLY A 47 88.44 24.79 -15.41
CA GLY A 47 87.48 25.82 -15.02
C GLY A 47 86.40 25.38 -14.02
N ASN A 48 86.35 24.08 -13.68
CA ASN A 48 85.39 23.53 -12.73
C ASN A 48 85.82 23.72 -11.26
N TYR A 49 84.85 23.90 -10.38
CA TYR A 49 85.02 24.03 -8.93
C TYR A 49 84.50 22.79 -8.22
N LYS A 50 85.21 22.36 -7.18
CA LYS A 50 84.67 21.37 -6.23
C LYS A 50 83.99 22.13 -5.10
N CYS A 51 82.69 21.94 -4.99
CA CYS A 51 81.84 22.51 -3.96
C CYS A 51 81.68 21.50 -2.83
N GLU A 52 81.89 21.91 -1.58
CA GLU A 52 81.50 21.14 -0.40
C GLU A 52 80.45 21.93 0.38
N LEU A 53 79.30 21.32 0.64
CA LEU A 53 78.22 21.90 1.44
C LEU A 53 78.45 21.52 2.91
N ASN A 54 78.32 22.46 3.84
CA ASN A 54 78.56 22.24 5.26
C ASN A 54 77.35 22.58 6.12
N ASN A 55 77.15 21.79 7.19
CA ASN A 55 76.00 21.94 8.10
C ASN A 55 76.22 22.91 9.28
N VAL A 56 77.42 23.49 9.39
CA VAL A 56 77.73 24.53 10.37
C VAL A 56 78.44 25.72 9.74
N THR A 57 78.44 26.84 10.45
CA THR A 57 79.21 28.04 10.12
C THR A 57 80.56 28.04 10.83
N HIS A 58 81.47 28.95 10.45
CA HIS A 58 82.74 29.12 11.16
C HIS A 58 82.58 29.65 12.59
N GLU A 59 81.48 30.37 12.88
CA GLU A 59 81.16 30.91 14.21
C GLU A 59 80.95 29.74 15.18
N GLY A 60 81.79 29.63 16.20
CA GLY A 60 81.82 28.50 17.14
C GLY A 60 82.66 27.30 16.71
N HIS A 61 83.25 27.34 15.50
CA HIS A 61 84.10 26.29 14.93
C HIS A 61 85.41 26.86 14.36
N GLU A 62 85.95 27.92 14.98
CA GLU A 62 87.10 28.67 14.45
C GLU A 62 88.36 27.80 14.32
N HIS A 63 88.53 26.84 15.25
CA HIS A 63 89.64 25.89 15.26
C HIS A 63 89.57 24.83 14.15
N GLU A 64 88.41 24.66 13.52
CA GLU A 64 88.19 23.72 12.41
C GLU A 64 88.33 24.40 11.03
N LEU A 65 88.59 25.71 11.02
CA LEU A 65 88.85 26.47 9.80
C LEU A 65 90.36 26.47 9.49
N ARG A 66 90.80 25.51 8.67
CA ARG A 66 92.23 25.28 8.36
C ARG A 66 92.68 26.05 7.13
N GLU A 67 93.97 26.38 7.09
CA GLU A 67 94.62 26.97 5.91
C GLU A 67 94.73 25.93 4.78
N GLU A 68 94.28 26.31 3.58
CA GLU A 68 94.27 25.51 2.36
C GLU A 68 94.24 26.50 1.17
N GLU A 69 95.41 26.74 0.55
CA GLU A 69 95.61 27.84 -0.43
C GLU A 69 94.65 27.78 -1.64
N ASN A 70 94.24 26.57 -2.03
CA ASN A 70 93.34 26.36 -3.18
C ASN A 70 91.85 26.34 -2.81
N SER A 71 91.50 26.57 -1.54
CA SER A 71 90.12 26.59 -1.05
C SER A 71 89.66 27.99 -0.64
N SER A 72 88.35 28.20 -0.68
CA SER A 72 87.72 29.39 -0.14
C SER A 72 86.44 29.02 0.58
N TYR A 73 86.37 29.38 1.86
CA TYR A 73 85.18 29.25 2.67
C TYR A 73 84.22 30.40 2.37
N HIS A 74 82.94 30.09 2.20
CA HIS A 74 81.87 31.07 2.15
C HIS A 74 80.75 30.71 3.12
N ALA A 75 80.33 31.67 3.94
CA ALA A 75 79.05 31.56 4.63
C ALA A 75 77.91 31.58 3.60
N ALA A 76 76.93 30.71 3.79
CA ALA A 76 75.77 30.58 2.92
C ALA A 76 74.50 30.46 3.79
N LYS A 77 73.32 30.43 3.17
CA LYS A 77 72.06 30.23 3.89
C LYS A 77 71.16 29.31 3.10
N SER A 78 70.67 28.27 3.75
CA SER A 78 69.58 27.45 3.27
C SER A 78 68.27 28.27 3.20
N ALA A 79 67.41 27.91 2.25
CA ALA A 79 66.08 28.51 2.12
C ALA A 79 65.18 28.29 3.36
N CYS A 80 65.48 27.27 4.19
CA CYS A 80 64.70 26.91 5.38
C CYS A 80 65.19 27.56 6.70
N VAL A 81 66.28 28.34 6.69
CA VAL A 81 66.88 28.94 7.90
C VAL A 81 65.92 29.87 8.65
N LYS A 82 65.03 30.59 7.93
CA LYS A 82 64.02 31.48 8.52
C LYS A 82 62.63 30.84 8.48
N ASN A 83 62.53 29.58 8.93
CA ASN A 83 61.37 28.69 8.79
C ASN A 83 60.04 29.46 8.75
N SER A 84 59.50 29.62 7.53
CA SER A 84 58.29 30.40 7.28
C SER A 84 57.03 29.53 7.36
N CYS A 85 57.20 28.22 7.57
CA CYS A 85 56.12 27.27 7.73
C CYS A 85 55.46 27.44 9.11
N LYS A 86 54.12 27.41 9.14
CA LYS A 86 53.30 27.56 10.36
C LYS A 86 52.73 26.21 10.79
N ASN A 87 52.10 26.17 11.96
CA ASN A 87 51.37 25.01 12.49
C ASN A 87 52.18 23.70 12.47
N ASN A 88 53.42 23.77 12.99
CA ASN A 88 54.34 22.64 13.11
C ASN A 88 54.71 21.95 11.78
N ALA A 89 54.55 22.63 10.65
CA ALA A 89 54.91 22.11 9.34
C ALA A 89 56.43 22.05 9.12
N THR A 90 56.87 21.04 8.36
CA THR A 90 58.28 20.79 8.06
C THR A 90 58.72 21.58 6.83
N CYS A 91 59.79 22.36 6.92
CA CYS A 91 60.38 23.05 5.77
C CYS A 91 61.31 22.12 4.99
N GLN A 92 61.10 21.99 3.69
CA GLN A 92 61.91 21.18 2.79
C GLN A 92 62.48 22.04 1.67
N SER A 93 63.80 22.14 1.55
CA SER A 93 64.47 22.93 0.51
C SER A 93 64.54 22.20 -0.84
N GLY A 94 64.69 22.95 -1.94
CA GLY A 94 64.98 22.42 -3.28
C GLY A 94 63.80 22.13 -4.21
N PHE A 95 62.58 22.62 -3.91
CA PHE A 95 61.36 22.22 -4.64
C PHE A 95 60.67 23.30 -5.48
N ASN A 96 61.00 24.59 -5.35
CA ASN A 96 60.35 25.67 -6.11
C ASN A 96 61.30 26.83 -6.45
N ASP A 97 60.83 27.78 -7.26
CA ASP A 97 61.57 29.01 -7.64
C ASP A 97 62.03 29.86 -6.44
N LYS A 98 61.47 29.61 -5.24
CA LYS A 98 61.82 30.28 -3.98
C LYS A 98 62.73 29.42 -3.08
N GLY A 99 63.11 28.22 -3.52
CA GLY A 99 64.05 27.32 -2.86
C GLY A 99 63.50 26.43 -1.73
N TYR A 100 62.22 26.52 -1.34
CA TYR A 100 61.65 25.67 -0.27
C TYR A 100 60.13 25.45 -0.40
N ARG A 101 59.64 24.31 0.10
CA ARG A 101 58.21 24.04 0.31
C ARG A 101 57.95 23.72 1.78
N CYS A 102 56.74 23.98 2.24
CA CYS A 102 56.26 23.50 3.53
C CYS A 102 55.50 22.17 3.34
N LEU A 103 55.81 21.18 4.16
CA LEU A 103 55.05 19.94 4.30
C LEU A 103 54.10 20.15 5.48
N CYS A 104 52.84 20.45 5.17
CA CYS A 104 51.83 20.71 6.18
C CYS A 104 51.45 19.42 6.92
N THR A 105 51.05 19.55 8.19
CA THR A 105 50.31 18.49 8.87
C THR A 105 48.92 18.34 8.21
N ALA A 106 48.25 17.22 8.44
CA ALA A 106 47.03 16.85 7.70
C ALA A 106 45.91 17.91 7.80
N GLU A 107 45.91 18.70 8.87
CA GLU A 107 44.88 19.65 9.25
C GLU A 107 45.08 21.06 8.64
N PHE A 108 46.22 21.31 7.97
CA PHE A 108 46.54 22.62 7.41
C PHE A 108 46.95 22.56 5.94
N LYS A 109 46.65 23.63 5.21
CA LYS A 109 46.94 23.81 3.79
C LYS A 109 47.51 25.20 3.50
N GLY A 110 47.78 25.44 2.22
CA GLY A 110 48.36 26.69 1.73
C GLY A 110 49.89 26.66 1.68
N ARG A 111 50.48 27.70 1.09
CA ARG A 111 51.93 27.78 0.84
C ARG A 111 52.75 27.72 2.14
N HIS A 112 52.23 28.30 3.21
CA HIS A 112 52.89 28.40 4.51
C HIS A 112 52.24 27.54 5.59
N CYS A 113 51.31 26.65 5.21
CA CYS A 113 50.53 25.83 6.13
C CYS A 113 49.78 26.67 7.18
N ASP A 114 49.36 27.87 6.80
CA ASP A 114 48.70 28.87 7.62
C ASP A 114 47.17 28.86 7.44
N GLN A 115 46.69 28.16 6.42
CA GLN A 115 45.26 28.02 6.14
C GLN A 115 44.77 26.71 6.74
N ASP A 116 43.64 26.79 7.41
CA ASP A 116 42.93 25.64 7.94
C ASP A 116 42.34 24.78 6.81
N VAL A 117 42.38 23.46 6.94
CA VAL A 117 41.56 22.58 6.12
C VAL A 117 40.15 22.64 6.68
N ASP A 118 39.17 22.95 5.84
CA ASP A 118 37.76 22.85 6.23
C ASP A 118 37.28 21.44 5.91
N GLU A 119 37.30 20.54 6.89
CA GLU A 119 36.88 19.15 6.72
C GLU A 119 35.41 19.06 6.31
N CYS A 120 34.57 19.99 6.78
CA CYS A 120 33.14 20.04 6.48
C CYS A 120 32.86 20.40 5.01
N SER A 121 33.56 21.40 4.47
CA SER A 121 33.40 21.81 3.06
C SER A 121 34.08 20.86 2.07
N SER A 122 35.13 20.15 2.52
CA SER A 122 35.88 19.24 1.66
C SER A 122 35.33 17.81 1.63
N GLY A 123 34.42 17.47 2.54
CA GLY A 123 33.83 16.13 2.67
C GLY A 123 34.76 15.11 3.34
N PHE A 124 35.90 15.53 3.89
CA PHE A 124 36.85 14.68 4.60
C PHE A 124 36.55 14.64 6.11
N HIS A 125 35.33 14.26 6.49
CA HIS A 125 34.93 14.12 7.89
C HIS A 125 34.17 12.80 8.14
N SER A 126 34.19 12.33 9.38
CA SER A 126 33.50 11.09 9.80
C SER A 126 32.22 11.34 10.62
N CYS A 127 31.64 12.54 10.56
CA CYS A 127 30.35 12.82 11.20
C CYS A 127 29.24 11.88 10.72
N SER A 128 28.29 11.54 11.61
CA SER A 128 27.09 10.81 11.24
C SER A 128 26.31 11.54 10.14
N ALA A 129 25.59 10.80 9.29
CA ALA A 129 24.65 11.37 8.33
C ALA A 129 23.56 12.24 9.01
N ASP A 130 23.26 11.94 10.28
CA ASP A 130 22.29 12.65 11.11
C ASP A 130 22.93 13.70 12.03
N ALA A 131 24.15 14.14 11.72
CA ALA A 131 24.87 15.20 12.43
C ALA A 131 25.16 16.42 11.55
N VAL A 132 25.47 17.53 12.20
CA VAL A 132 26.01 18.77 11.64
C VAL A 132 27.52 18.78 11.91
N CYS A 133 28.32 18.95 10.86
CA CYS A 133 29.76 19.13 10.95
C CYS A 133 30.09 20.59 11.28
N ASN A 134 30.95 20.81 12.27
CA ASN A 134 31.46 22.13 12.63
C ASN A 134 32.99 22.14 12.50
N ASN A 135 33.48 22.94 11.55
CA ASN A 135 34.91 23.10 11.33
C ASN A 135 35.55 23.96 12.42
N THR A 136 36.73 23.60 12.88
CA THR A 136 37.52 24.37 13.85
C THR A 136 38.96 24.48 13.37
N LYS A 137 39.69 25.47 13.85
CA LYS A 137 41.08 25.61 13.42
C LYS A 137 41.93 24.41 13.86
N GLY A 138 42.38 23.60 12.90
CA GLY A 138 43.18 22.40 13.09
C GLY A 138 42.38 21.14 13.44
N SER A 139 41.04 21.16 13.36
CA SER A 139 40.20 19.98 13.63
C SER A 139 38.73 20.22 13.25
N TYR A 140 37.85 19.27 13.54
CA TYR A 140 36.41 19.46 13.44
C TYR A 140 35.70 18.68 14.53
N TYR A 141 34.46 19.05 14.83
CA TYR A 141 33.59 18.26 15.69
C TYR A 141 32.19 18.15 15.10
N CYS A 142 31.47 17.11 15.52
CA CYS A 142 30.14 16.81 15.01
C CYS A 142 29.11 17.02 16.12
N THR A 143 27.92 17.50 15.77
CA THR A 143 26.79 17.64 16.70
C THR A 143 25.54 17.03 16.08
N CYS A 144 24.84 16.15 16.78
CA CYS A 144 23.62 15.54 16.25
C CYS A 144 22.59 16.62 15.86
N LYS A 145 21.87 16.38 14.76
CA LYS A 145 20.77 17.24 14.32
C LYS A 145 19.65 17.25 15.37
N PRO A 146 18.79 18.29 15.40
CA PRO A 146 17.60 18.29 16.27
C PRO A 146 16.76 17.02 16.07
N GLY A 147 16.25 16.44 17.16
CA GLY A 147 15.52 15.16 17.14
C GLY A 147 16.42 13.92 17.25
N TYR A 148 17.74 14.08 17.36
CA TYR A 148 18.69 12.98 17.51
C TYR A 148 19.54 13.15 18.78
N SER A 149 20.00 12.03 19.33
CA SER A 149 20.87 11.96 20.51
C SER A 149 22.13 11.16 20.21
N GLY A 150 23.25 11.53 20.85
CA GLY A 150 24.54 10.88 20.64
C GLY A 150 25.72 11.84 20.74
N ASP A 151 26.87 11.42 20.22
CA ASP A 151 28.13 12.18 20.29
C ASP A 151 28.45 12.98 19.01
N GLY A 152 27.61 12.86 17.97
CA GLY A 152 27.81 13.51 16.66
C GLY A 152 28.51 12.64 15.62
N TRP A 153 29.29 11.64 16.04
CA TRP A 153 29.80 10.59 15.15
C TRP A 153 28.82 9.43 15.03
N SER A 154 28.09 9.15 16.10
CA SER A 154 26.93 8.28 16.16
C SER A 154 25.74 9.06 16.69
N CYS A 155 24.66 9.12 15.89
CA CYS A 155 23.43 9.81 16.25
C CYS A 155 22.27 8.84 16.07
N ASN A 156 21.47 8.69 17.12
CA ASN A 156 20.27 7.87 17.12
C ASN A 156 19.05 8.76 17.25
N ASP A 157 17.99 8.38 16.54
CA ASP A 157 16.69 9.02 16.60
C ASP A 157 16.14 9.02 18.04
N ILE A 158 15.66 10.17 18.51
CA ILE A 158 14.98 10.27 19.81
C ILE A 158 13.53 9.85 19.60
N ASN A 159 13.06 8.85 20.34
CA ASN A 159 11.67 8.45 20.26
C ASN A 159 10.80 9.28 21.21
N GLU A 160 10.21 10.38 20.72
CA GLU A 160 9.45 11.30 21.57
C GLU A 160 8.19 10.68 22.18
N CYS A 161 7.68 9.60 21.58
CA CYS A 161 6.51 8.87 22.07
C CYS A 161 6.83 7.98 23.29
N ILE A 162 8.05 7.45 23.38
CA ILE A 162 8.48 6.62 24.52
C ILE A 162 9.03 7.50 25.65
N GLU A 163 9.79 8.53 25.30
CA GLU A 163 10.40 9.46 26.25
C GLU A 163 9.37 10.42 26.89
N GLY A 164 8.12 10.42 26.42
CA GLY A 164 7.04 11.23 26.99
C GLY A 164 7.18 12.74 26.74
N ILE A 165 7.99 13.12 25.76
CA ILE A 165 8.23 14.53 25.38
C ILE A 165 7.37 14.98 24.18
N SER A 166 6.59 14.07 23.59
CA SER A 166 5.60 14.42 22.57
C SER A 166 4.50 15.33 23.12
N ASN A 167 4.04 16.29 22.32
CA ASN A 167 2.94 17.19 22.66
C ASN A 167 1.57 16.72 22.13
N CYS A 168 1.43 15.42 21.88
CA CYS A 168 0.19 14.85 21.36
C CYS A 168 -0.96 14.97 22.36
N SER A 169 -2.18 15.12 21.86
CA SER A 169 -3.39 15.06 22.67
C SER A 169 -3.53 13.69 23.35
N ILE A 170 -4.17 13.64 24.52
CA ILE A 170 -4.54 12.37 25.16
C ILE A 170 -5.47 11.52 24.27
N ASP A 171 -6.22 12.17 23.39
CA ASP A 171 -7.11 11.54 22.41
C ASP A 171 -6.43 11.36 21.04
N ALA A 172 -5.10 11.33 21.01
CA ALA A 172 -4.30 11.07 19.83
C ALA A 172 -3.36 9.86 20.01
N VAL A 173 -2.90 9.33 18.88
CA VAL A 173 -1.84 8.34 18.76
C VAL A 173 -0.57 9.07 18.33
N CYS A 174 0.50 8.91 19.10
CA CYS A 174 1.84 9.38 18.79
C CYS A 174 2.57 8.36 17.90
N ASN A 175 3.10 8.81 16.78
CA ASN A 175 3.92 8.01 15.88
C ASN A 175 5.31 8.64 15.76
N ASN A 176 6.33 7.90 16.18
CA ASN A 176 7.71 8.34 16.06
C ASN A 176 8.18 8.32 14.59
N THR A 177 8.97 9.31 14.19
CA THR A 177 9.55 9.43 12.85
C THR A 177 11.02 9.81 12.95
N LYS A 178 11.81 9.60 11.91
CA LYS A 178 13.23 9.97 11.98
C LYS A 178 13.39 11.50 12.13
N GLY A 179 13.94 11.93 13.27
CA GLY A 179 14.18 13.31 13.66
C GLY A 179 12.97 14.06 14.21
N SER A 180 11.82 13.41 14.38
CA SER A 180 10.59 14.07 14.87
C SER A 180 9.47 13.05 15.20
N TYR A 181 8.26 13.53 15.43
CA TYR A 181 7.08 12.69 15.62
C TYR A 181 5.85 13.31 14.97
N ASN A 182 4.81 12.50 14.78
CA ASN A 182 3.51 12.96 14.33
C ASN A 182 2.40 12.48 15.27
N CYS A 183 1.41 13.33 15.50
CA CYS A 183 0.23 13.03 16.30
C CYS A 183 -0.98 12.87 15.38
N THR A 184 -1.75 11.80 15.57
CA THR A 184 -2.97 11.57 14.81
C THR A 184 -4.13 11.32 15.76
N CYS A 185 -5.25 12.04 15.61
CA CYS A 185 -6.40 11.83 16.50
C CYS A 185 -6.89 10.38 16.43
N LYS A 186 -7.29 9.83 17.59
CA LYS A 186 -7.89 8.49 17.67
C LYS A 186 -9.20 8.45 16.86
N PRO A 187 -9.64 7.26 16.41
CA PRO A 187 -10.94 7.11 15.76
C PRO A 187 -12.07 7.73 16.62
N GLY A 188 -13.03 8.40 15.97
CA GLY A 188 -14.10 9.15 16.64
C GLY A 188 -13.70 10.58 17.06
N TYR A 189 -12.46 11.02 16.80
CA TYR A 189 -12.01 12.38 17.07
C TYR A 189 -11.51 13.07 15.80
N SER A 190 -11.66 14.40 15.75
CA SER A 190 -11.18 15.26 14.68
C SER A 190 -10.24 16.35 15.22
N GLY A 191 -9.25 16.76 14.42
CA GLY A 191 -8.28 17.77 14.81
C GLY A 191 -6.90 17.57 14.19
N ASN A 192 -5.89 18.20 14.77
CA ASN A 192 -4.50 18.18 14.28
C ASN A 192 -3.59 17.22 15.07
N GLY A 193 -4.16 16.33 15.89
CA GLY A 193 -3.41 15.38 16.72
C GLY A 193 -2.84 15.95 18.02
N GLN A 194 -2.52 17.25 18.07
CA GLN A 194 -2.16 17.94 19.33
C GLN A 194 -3.41 18.42 20.08
N THR A 195 -4.44 18.79 19.33
CA THR A 195 -5.78 19.08 19.83
C THR A 195 -6.77 18.20 19.06
N CYS A 196 -7.46 17.33 19.79
CA CYS A 196 -8.48 16.45 19.24
C CYS A 196 -9.82 16.75 19.92
N LYS A 197 -10.88 16.80 19.12
CA LYS A 197 -12.26 17.01 19.57
C LYS A 197 -13.10 15.83 19.13
N ASP A 198 -13.97 15.39 20.01
CA ASP A 198 -14.96 14.37 19.73
C ASP A 198 -15.80 14.73 18.50
N ILE A 199 -16.03 13.75 17.62
CA ILE A 199 -16.93 13.89 16.48
C ILE A 199 -18.31 13.48 16.95
N ASP A 200 -19.28 14.38 16.88
CA ASP A 200 -20.68 14.02 17.15
C ASP A 200 -21.29 13.35 15.90
N GLU A 201 -21.30 12.02 15.87
CA GLU A 201 -21.82 11.27 14.73
C GLU A 201 -23.34 11.47 14.54
N CYS A 202 -24.08 11.72 15.63
CA CYS A 202 -25.53 11.95 15.58
C CYS A 202 -25.86 13.31 14.96
N SER A 203 -25.09 14.35 15.30
CA SER A 203 -25.29 15.70 14.72
C SER A 203 -24.82 15.80 13.27
N THR A 204 -23.83 14.99 12.89
CA THR A 204 -23.26 14.99 11.52
C THR A 204 -24.03 14.08 10.57
N GLY A 205 -24.95 13.24 11.06
CA GLY A 205 -25.68 12.25 10.27
C GLY A 205 -24.80 11.13 9.73
N ASN A 206 -23.64 10.90 10.36
CA ASN A 206 -22.72 9.81 10.06
C ASN A 206 -22.94 8.60 10.98
N ASP A 207 -23.98 8.63 11.83
CA ASP A 207 -24.42 7.47 12.58
C ASP A 207 -25.02 6.40 11.65
N ASN A 208 -24.89 5.14 12.05
CA ASN A 208 -25.50 4.01 11.36
C ASN A 208 -26.68 3.43 12.15
N CYS A 209 -27.35 4.27 12.93
CA CYS A 209 -28.53 3.87 13.68
C CYS A 209 -29.68 3.54 12.71
N SER A 210 -30.53 2.59 13.11
CA SER A 210 -31.78 2.29 12.39
C SER A 210 -32.67 3.54 12.30
N ALA A 211 -33.48 3.65 11.25
CA ALA A 211 -34.54 4.67 11.21
C ALA A 211 -35.53 4.55 12.39
N ASN A 212 -35.65 3.35 12.96
CA ASN A 212 -36.46 3.04 14.13
C ASN A 212 -35.66 3.06 15.45
N SER A 213 -34.55 3.81 15.52
CA SER A 213 -33.81 4.05 16.76
C SER A 213 -33.51 5.53 16.99
N GLU A 214 -33.03 5.83 18.20
CA GLU A 214 -32.49 7.13 18.61
C GLU A 214 -30.98 7.02 18.77
N CYS A 215 -30.25 8.02 18.25
CA CYS A 215 -28.80 8.14 18.36
C CYS A 215 -28.43 8.98 19.59
N SER A 216 -27.39 8.58 20.32
CA SER A 216 -26.81 9.35 21.42
C SER A 216 -25.29 9.37 21.29
N ASN A 217 -24.71 10.57 21.20
CA ASN A 217 -23.27 10.76 21.05
C ASN A 217 -22.52 10.45 22.37
N THR A 218 -21.32 9.89 22.25
CA THR A 218 -20.43 9.55 23.36
C THR A 218 -18.98 9.94 23.02
N LYS A 219 -18.10 10.06 24.00
CA LYS A 219 -16.70 10.42 23.68
C LYS A 219 -16.01 9.31 22.86
N GLY A 220 -15.70 9.61 21.60
CA GLY A 220 -15.03 8.77 20.61
C GLY A 220 -15.95 7.82 19.85
N SER A 221 -17.27 7.91 20.01
CA SER A 221 -18.26 7.01 19.39
C SER A 221 -19.69 7.50 19.62
N TYR A 222 -20.68 6.71 19.23
CA TYR A 222 -22.09 6.93 19.55
C TYR A 222 -22.77 5.59 19.88
N SER A 223 -23.95 5.69 20.50
CA SER A 223 -24.83 4.55 20.78
C SER A 223 -26.19 4.73 20.11
N CYS A 224 -26.77 3.63 19.63
CA CYS A 224 -28.11 3.59 19.06
C CYS A 224 -29.04 2.80 19.98
N THR A 225 -30.26 3.28 20.21
CA THR A 225 -31.27 2.56 21.02
C THR A 225 -32.59 2.50 20.27
N CYS A 226 -33.17 1.30 20.10
CA CYS A 226 -34.44 1.15 19.39
C CYS A 226 -35.56 1.96 20.03
N LYS A 227 -36.39 2.58 19.20
CA LYS A 227 -37.61 3.27 19.63
C LYS A 227 -38.56 2.25 20.28
N PRO A 228 -39.47 2.70 21.18
CA PRO A 228 -40.49 1.83 21.77
C PRO A 228 -41.28 1.05 20.71
N GLY A 229 -41.63 -0.21 21.01
CA GLY A 229 -42.28 -1.13 20.06
C GLY A 229 -41.35 -1.83 19.08
N TYR A 230 -40.03 -1.55 19.15
CA TYR A 230 -39.02 -2.23 18.35
C TYR A 230 -37.97 -2.92 19.25
N SER A 231 -37.44 -4.03 18.78
CA SER A 231 -36.40 -4.81 19.44
C SER A 231 -35.18 -5.01 18.54
N GLY A 232 -33.99 -5.04 19.15
CA GLY A 232 -32.73 -5.21 18.43
C GLY A 232 -31.56 -4.48 19.10
N ASP A 233 -30.50 -4.23 18.33
CA ASP A 233 -29.24 -3.64 18.79
C ASP A 233 -29.14 -2.11 18.54
N GLY A 234 -30.25 -1.47 18.17
CA GLY A 234 -30.28 -0.05 17.81
C GLY A 234 -29.83 0.26 16.37
N ARG A 235 -29.03 -0.61 15.74
CA ARG A 235 -28.62 -0.48 14.32
C ARG A 235 -29.55 -1.26 13.40
N THR A 236 -30.05 -2.38 13.91
CA THR A 236 -31.13 -3.17 13.34
C THR A 236 -32.25 -3.24 14.36
N CYS A 237 -33.31 -2.48 14.13
CA CYS A 237 -34.50 -2.51 14.97
C CYS A 237 -35.63 -3.15 14.18
N LYS A 238 -36.11 -4.30 14.67
CA LYS A 238 -37.27 -5.00 14.11
C LYS A 238 -38.47 -4.75 14.98
N ASP A 239 -39.62 -4.76 14.35
CA ASP A 239 -40.90 -4.74 15.05
C ASP A 239 -40.94 -5.84 16.12
N PHE A 240 -41.36 -5.49 17.33
CA PHE A 240 -41.51 -6.43 18.42
C PHE A 240 -42.93 -6.96 18.42
N ASP A 241 -43.14 -8.21 18.02
CA ASP A 241 -44.48 -8.79 17.94
C ASP A 241 -45.07 -9.02 19.34
N GLU A 242 -45.88 -8.08 19.81
CA GLU A 242 -46.53 -8.19 21.12
C GLU A 242 -47.55 -9.33 21.19
N CYS A 243 -48.01 -9.85 20.04
CA CYS A 243 -48.94 -10.97 19.94
C CYS A 243 -48.26 -12.35 20.00
N SER A 244 -46.93 -12.40 19.97
CA SER A 244 -46.16 -13.65 19.99
C SER A 244 -46.32 -14.46 21.29
N THR A 245 -46.58 -13.78 22.41
CA THR A 245 -46.88 -14.43 23.70
C THR A 245 -48.05 -13.74 24.39
N ALA A 246 -48.82 -14.49 25.20
CA ALA A 246 -49.95 -13.94 25.92
C ALA A 246 -49.57 -12.94 27.04
N GLU A 247 -48.29 -12.86 27.41
CA GLU A 247 -47.77 -11.97 28.46
C GLU A 247 -47.29 -10.61 27.92
N THR A 248 -47.11 -10.50 26.60
CA THR A 248 -46.58 -9.28 25.94
C THR A 248 -47.68 -8.33 25.44
N HIS A 249 -48.95 -8.73 25.52
CA HIS A 249 -50.10 -7.91 25.16
C HIS A 249 -51.19 -7.94 26.24
N ASN A 250 -52.05 -6.92 26.26
CA ASN A 250 -53.18 -6.84 27.19
C ASN A 250 -54.56 -6.94 26.50
N CYS A 251 -54.63 -7.52 25.30
CA CYS A 251 -55.90 -7.80 24.63
C CYS A 251 -56.86 -8.63 25.51
N ASN A 252 -58.16 -8.42 25.33
CA ASN A 252 -59.18 -9.21 26.03
C ASN A 252 -59.05 -10.71 25.71
N ALA A 253 -59.40 -11.60 26.64
CA ALA A 253 -59.38 -13.05 26.40
C ALA A 253 -60.27 -13.47 25.22
N ASP A 254 -61.35 -12.72 24.99
CA ASP A 254 -62.28 -12.92 23.86
C ASP A 254 -61.92 -12.08 22.63
N ALA A 255 -60.70 -11.53 22.56
CA ALA A 255 -60.16 -10.81 21.40
C ALA A 255 -59.03 -11.58 20.70
N VAL A 256 -58.80 -11.21 19.44
CA VAL A 256 -57.66 -11.58 18.61
C VAL A 256 -56.68 -10.41 18.63
N CYS A 257 -55.44 -10.69 19.01
CA CYS A 257 -54.32 -9.75 18.92
C CYS A 257 -53.82 -9.71 17.47
N ASN A 258 -53.66 -8.50 16.93
CA ASN A 258 -53.10 -8.24 15.61
C ASN A 258 -51.87 -7.35 15.77
N ASN A 259 -50.70 -7.90 15.47
CA ASN A 259 -49.44 -7.15 15.52
C ASN A 259 -49.38 -6.09 14.41
N THR A 260 -48.77 -4.94 14.69
CA THR A 260 -48.62 -3.81 13.77
C THR A 260 -47.21 -3.23 13.87
N MET A 261 -46.73 -2.48 12.88
CA MET A 261 -45.36 -1.93 12.97
C MET A 261 -45.23 -0.92 14.12
N GLY A 262 -44.47 -1.29 15.15
CA GLY A 262 -44.17 -0.54 16.36
C GLY A 262 -45.24 -0.63 17.45
N SER A 263 -46.26 -1.49 17.32
CA SER A 263 -47.35 -1.64 18.30
C SER A 263 -48.27 -2.83 17.97
N TYR A 264 -49.40 -2.96 18.66
CA TYR A 264 -50.41 -3.97 18.35
C TYR A 264 -51.83 -3.42 18.53
N THR A 265 -52.78 -4.11 17.92
CA THR A 265 -54.21 -3.81 18.05
C THR A 265 -54.97 -5.06 18.47
N CYS A 266 -56.10 -4.88 19.16
CA CYS A 266 -56.96 -5.98 19.59
C CYS A 266 -58.31 -5.89 18.88
N SER A 267 -58.91 -7.03 18.53
CA SER A 267 -60.23 -7.08 17.87
C SER A 267 -61.07 -8.22 18.41
N CYS A 268 -62.33 -7.99 18.77
CA CYS A 268 -63.16 -9.04 19.37
C CYS A 268 -63.39 -10.22 18.40
N LYS A 269 -63.34 -11.46 18.93
CA LYS A 269 -63.63 -12.69 18.19
C LYS A 269 -65.07 -12.68 17.68
N THR A 270 -65.34 -13.40 16.58
CA THR A 270 -66.67 -13.51 15.97
C THR A 270 -67.74 -13.87 17.01
N GLY A 271 -68.78 -13.04 17.11
CA GLY A 271 -69.87 -13.21 18.08
C GLY A 271 -69.77 -12.34 19.34
N TYR A 272 -68.61 -11.70 19.55
CA TYR A 272 -68.37 -10.72 20.62
C TYR A 272 -68.29 -9.30 20.05
N PHE A 273 -68.69 -8.30 20.85
CA PHE A 273 -68.63 -6.88 20.47
C PHE A 273 -67.82 -6.08 21.51
N GLY A 274 -67.15 -5.02 21.05
CA GLY A 274 -66.28 -4.17 21.89
C GLY A 274 -65.09 -3.59 21.12
N ASP A 275 -64.12 -3.03 21.86
CA ASP A 275 -62.91 -2.38 21.30
C ASP A 275 -61.71 -3.34 21.18
N GLY A 276 -61.83 -4.59 21.65
CA GLY A 276 -60.77 -5.59 21.63
C GLY A 276 -59.93 -5.64 22.91
N TRP A 277 -59.88 -4.58 23.71
CA TRP A 277 -59.37 -4.62 25.10
C TRP A 277 -60.49 -5.01 26.07
N THR A 278 -61.73 -4.69 25.70
CA THR A 278 -62.97 -5.13 26.34
C THR A 278 -63.87 -5.78 25.29
N CYS A 279 -64.33 -7.02 25.54
CA CYS A 279 -65.26 -7.74 24.66
C CYS A 279 -66.43 -8.30 25.48
N GLN A 280 -67.65 -8.22 24.94
CA GLN A 280 -68.89 -8.71 25.59
C GLN A 280 -69.80 -9.45 24.58
N GLY A 281 -70.50 -10.49 25.02
CA GLY A 281 -71.70 -11.05 24.36
C GLY A 281 -71.68 -12.51 23.87
N LYS A 282 -72.75 -13.26 24.19
CA LYS A 282 -73.25 -14.48 23.50
C LYS A 282 -74.53 -14.09 22.75
N CYS A 283 -74.65 -14.37 21.45
CA CYS A 283 -75.91 -14.23 20.71
C CYS A 283 -76.19 -15.49 19.86
N PRO A 284 -77.34 -16.20 20.05
CA PRO A 284 -77.69 -17.37 19.27
C PRO A 284 -78.38 -17.00 17.95
N LEU A 285 -78.01 -17.76 16.91
CA LEU A 285 -78.62 -17.87 15.58
C LEU A 285 -80.14 -17.61 15.57
N PHE A 286 -80.59 -16.54 14.91
CA PHE A 286 -81.75 -16.45 14.00
C PHE A 286 -81.98 -14.97 13.63
N ALA A 287 -82.24 -14.70 12.35
CA ALA A 287 -82.35 -13.39 11.68
C ALA A 287 -80.99 -12.89 11.14
N CYS A 288 -80.74 -12.83 9.82
CA CYS A 288 -81.61 -12.26 8.81
C CYS A 288 -81.29 -12.82 7.41
N PHE A 289 -82.35 -13.28 6.74
CA PHE A 289 -82.60 -13.33 5.30
C PHE A 289 -81.71 -14.21 4.38
N TYR A 290 -82.21 -15.44 4.12
CA TYR A 290 -82.30 -15.95 2.74
C TYR A 290 -83.77 -15.96 2.31
N ASN A 291 -84.04 -15.48 1.10
CA ASN A 291 -85.04 -16.10 0.23
C ASN A 291 -84.32 -16.48 -1.06
N VAL A 292 -83.78 -17.70 -1.12
CA VAL A 292 -83.92 -18.70 -2.20
C VAL A 292 -83.31 -20.00 -1.66
N LYS A 293 -84.03 -21.12 -1.81
CA LYS A 293 -83.66 -22.46 -1.31
C LYS A 293 -83.06 -23.34 -2.42
N PHE A 294 -82.14 -24.21 -1.98
CA PHE A 294 -81.62 -25.45 -2.62
C PHE A 294 -80.64 -25.24 -3.79
N THR A 295 -79.54 -25.97 -3.95
CA THR A 295 -79.11 -27.31 -3.49
C THR A 295 -77.59 -27.32 -3.21
N ILE A 296 -77.17 -28.08 -2.19
CA ILE A 296 -75.82 -28.63 -2.07
C ILE A 296 -75.64 -29.67 -3.17
N THR A 297 -74.85 -29.35 -4.18
CA THR A 297 -74.02 -30.26 -4.98
C THR A 297 -73.31 -29.37 -5.99
N ASP A 298 -72.07 -29.01 -5.72
CA ASP A 298 -71.02 -29.20 -6.70
C ASP A 298 -69.67 -28.96 -6.05
N PHE A 299 -68.79 -29.91 -6.34
CA PHE A 299 -67.37 -29.88 -6.06
C PHE A 299 -66.84 -28.47 -6.31
N LEU A 300 -66.24 -27.84 -5.30
CA LEU A 300 -65.42 -26.65 -5.54
C LEU A 300 -64.16 -27.14 -6.26
N THR A 301 -64.32 -27.30 -7.57
CA THR A 301 -63.22 -27.27 -8.51
C THR A 301 -62.50 -25.95 -8.32
N ASP A 302 -61.19 -26.04 -8.33
CA ASP A 302 -60.32 -24.89 -8.19
C ASP A 302 -60.69 -23.83 -9.24
N ILE A 303 -60.90 -22.59 -8.81
CA ILE A 303 -61.20 -21.49 -9.71
C ILE A 303 -59.87 -21.03 -10.29
N ASP A 304 -59.64 -21.18 -11.59
CA ASP A 304 -58.43 -20.64 -12.22
C ASP A 304 -58.51 -19.10 -12.27
N GLU A 305 -57.97 -18.45 -11.23
CA GLU A 305 -58.00 -16.99 -11.15
C GLU A 305 -57.16 -16.32 -12.23
N CYS A 306 -56.19 -17.03 -12.82
CA CYS A 306 -55.37 -16.51 -13.91
C CYS A 306 -56.15 -16.44 -15.24
N ALA A 307 -57.11 -17.36 -15.47
CA ALA A 307 -57.96 -17.38 -16.66
C ALA A 307 -59.18 -16.45 -16.58
N THR A 308 -59.64 -16.11 -15.37
CA THR A 308 -60.86 -15.31 -15.15
C THR A 308 -60.64 -13.79 -15.16
N GLY A 309 -59.39 -13.31 -15.19
CA GLY A 309 -59.06 -11.88 -15.27
C GLY A 309 -59.24 -11.10 -13.96
N LYS A 310 -59.47 -11.80 -12.83
CA LYS A 310 -59.67 -11.20 -11.49
C LYS A 310 -58.38 -11.13 -10.64
N GLN A 311 -57.23 -11.51 -11.19
CA GLN A 311 -55.95 -11.55 -10.50
C GLN A 311 -55.38 -10.16 -10.18
N LYS A 312 -54.87 -9.97 -8.96
CA LYS A 312 -54.13 -8.77 -8.51
C LYS A 312 -52.61 -8.97 -8.64
N CYS A 313 -52.14 -9.64 -9.69
CA CYS A 313 -50.71 -9.71 -9.98
C CYS A 313 -50.22 -8.39 -10.59
N SER A 314 -48.93 -8.07 -10.39
CA SER A 314 -48.29 -6.97 -11.11
C SER A 314 -48.36 -7.22 -12.63
N ALA A 315 -48.44 -6.17 -13.44
CA ALA A 315 -48.36 -6.29 -14.91
C ALA A 315 -47.04 -6.97 -15.37
N ASP A 316 -45.99 -6.83 -14.55
CA ASP A 316 -44.66 -7.39 -14.76
C ASP A 316 -44.46 -8.76 -14.05
N ALA A 317 -45.54 -9.43 -13.67
CA ALA A 317 -45.52 -10.79 -13.13
C ALA A 317 -46.25 -11.79 -14.04
N GLU A 318 -45.90 -13.06 -13.91
CA GLU A 318 -46.64 -14.21 -14.43
C GLU A 318 -47.50 -14.81 -13.33
N CYS A 319 -48.75 -15.15 -13.66
CA CYS A 319 -49.73 -15.74 -12.75
C CYS A 319 -49.70 -17.27 -12.90
N ASN A 320 -49.52 -17.97 -11.79
CA ASN A 320 -49.58 -19.43 -11.71
C ASN A 320 -50.74 -19.85 -10.81
N ASN A 321 -51.71 -20.57 -11.39
CA ASN A 321 -52.88 -21.07 -10.66
C ASN A 321 -52.52 -22.25 -9.73
N THR A 322 -53.11 -22.28 -8.54
CA THR A 322 -52.88 -23.30 -7.51
C THR A 322 -54.19 -23.72 -6.85
N LYS A 323 -54.29 -24.92 -6.30
CA LYS A 323 -55.57 -25.40 -5.75
C LYS A 323 -56.05 -24.54 -4.56
N GLY A 324 -57.07 -23.71 -4.80
CA GLY A 324 -57.71 -22.77 -3.88
C GLY A 324 -57.14 -21.34 -3.93
N SER A 325 -56.17 -21.04 -4.80
CA SER A 325 -55.52 -19.72 -4.89
C SER A 325 -54.64 -19.54 -6.15
N TYR A 326 -53.98 -18.41 -6.29
CA TYR A 326 -52.96 -18.20 -7.33
C TYR A 326 -51.72 -17.53 -6.75
N ASN A 327 -50.56 -17.83 -7.33
CA ASN A 327 -49.31 -17.16 -7.01
C ASN A 327 -48.84 -16.30 -8.20
N CYS A 328 -48.20 -15.18 -7.90
CA CYS A 328 -47.62 -14.30 -8.90
C CYS A 328 -46.09 -14.39 -8.78
N THR A 329 -45.39 -14.58 -9.88
CA THR A 329 -43.92 -14.56 -9.92
C THR A 329 -43.45 -13.48 -10.87
N CYS A 330 -42.54 -12.60 -10.42
CA CYS A 330 -42.05 -11.53 -11.28
C CYS A 330 -41.35 -12.10 -12.53
N LYS A 331 -41.62 -11.47 -13.68
CA LYS A 331 -40.94 -11.79 -14.94
C LYS A 331 -39.44 -11.51 -14.80
N PRO A 332 -38.58 -12.19 -15.59
CA PRO A 332 -37.14 -11.92 -15.58
C PRO A 332 -36.82 -10.43 -15.71
N GLY A 333 -35.93 -9.93 -14.85
CA GLY A 333 -35.56 -8.50 -14.78
C GLY A 333 -36.31 -7.67 -13.72
N TYR A 334 -37.31 -8.24 -13.05
CA TYR A 334 -38.05 -7.59 -11.96
C TYR A 334 -37.87 -8.33 -10.63
N SER A 335 -37.78 -7.57 -9.54
CA SER A 335 -37.62 -8.09 -8.17
C SER A 335 -38.84 -7.71 -7.33
N GLY A 336 -39.42 -8.65 -6.59
CA GLY A 336 -40.56 -8.35 -5.72
C GLY A 336 -41.35 -9.58 -5.32
N ASP A 337 -42.52 -9.36 -4.75
CA ASP A 337 -43.43 -10.39 -4.21
C ASP A 337 -44.45 -10.91 -5.24
N GLY A 338 -44.31 -10.53 -6.51
CA GLY A 338 -45.20 -10.93 -7.60
C GLY A 338 -46.48 -10.08 -7.73
N ARG A 339 -46.95 -9.44 -6.66
CA ARG A 339 -48.06 -8.46 -6.72
C ARG A 339 -47.54 -7.05 -6.94
N THR A 340 -46.35 -6.79 -6.44
CA THR A 340 -45.54 -5.60 -6.70
C THR A 340 -44.20 -6.08 -7.24
N CYS A 341 -44.00 -5.94 -8.55
CA CYS A 341 -42.74 -6.25 -9.20
C CYS A 341 -42.02 -4.94 -9.50
N ASN A 342 -40.93 -4.68 -8.77
CA ASN A 342 -40.12 -3.50 -8.96
C ASN A 342 -38.93 -3.86 -9.84
N GLY A 343 -38.83 -3.19 -10.99
CA GLY A 343 -37.76 -3.50 -11.93
C GLY A 343 -38.05 -3.12 -13.35
N LYS A 344 -38.61 -1.92 -13.57
CA LYS A 344 -38.25 -1.25 -14.82
C LYS A 344 -36.92 -0.58 -14.53
N PHE A 345 -35.83 -1.15 -15.04
CA PHE A 345 -34.53 -0.49 -15.07
C PHE A 345 -34.75 0.93 -15.59
N SER A 346 -34.71 1.92 -14.70
CA SER A 346 -34.49 3.30 -15.10
C SER A 346 -32.98 3.42 -15.29
N PRO A 347 -32.48 3.66 -16.51
CA PRO A 347 -31.05 3.73 -16.81
C PRO A 347 -30.42 5.05 -16.29
N SER A 348 -30.97 5.65 -15.23
CA SER A 348 -30.68 7.01 -14.80
C SER A 348 -29.75 7.12 -13.60
N SER A 349 -29.29 6.02 -12.99
CA SER A 349 -28.33 6.09 -11.87
C SER A 349 -26.95 5.48 -12.15
N TRP A 350 -26.72 4.71 -13.22
CA TRP A 350 -25.43 4.06 -13.48
C TRP A 350 -24.80 4.50 -14.82
N ARG A 351 -23.75 5.30 -14.72
CA ARG A 351 -23.19 6.08 -15.84
C ARG A 351 -22.07 5.36 -16.65
N CYS A 352 -22.29 4.14 -17.17
CA CYS A 352 -21.61 3.71 -18.44
C CYS A 352 -22.62 3.58 -19.62
N VAL A 353 -23.87 4.10 -19.53
CA VAL A 353 -24.87 3.99 -20.63
C VAL A 353 -25.45 5.33 -21.15
N ILE A 354 -25.09 6.50 -20.60
CA ILE A 354 -25.68 7.80 -21.05
C ILE A 354 -24.74 8.67 -21.91
N ASN A 355 -23.43 8.47 -21.85
CA ASN A 355 -22.56 8.95 -22.94
C ASN A 355 -22.32 7.76 -23.86
N ARG A 356 -23.05 7.71 -24.99
CA ARG A 356 -22.85 6.75 -26.09
C ARG A 356 -21.47 6.91 -26.73
N SER A 357 -20.40 6.73 -25.95
CA SER A 357 -19.05 6.64 -26.47
C SER A 357 -18.88 5.24 -27.03
N ASN A 358 -18.68 5.12 -28.34
CA ASN A 358 -18.30 3.85 -28.98
C ASN A 358 -16.80 3.56 -28.82
N VAL A 359 -16.09 4.34 -27.99
CA VAL A 359 -14.64 4.30 -27.84
C VAL A 359 -14.29 3.98 -26.40
N SER A 360 -13.37 3.04 -26.22
CA SER A 360 -12.79 2.69 -24.92
C SER A 360 -12.11 3.90 -24.30
N GLY A 361 -12.30 4.12 -23.00
CA GLY A 361 -11.72 5.29 -22.33
C GLY A 361 -12.02 5.36 -20.84
N VAL A 362 -11.37 6.32 -20.18
CA VAL A 362 -11.59 6.61 -18.76
C VAL A 362 -12.83 7.48 -18.62
N MET A 363 -13.70 7.11 -17.70
CA MET A 363 -14.90 7.86 -17.36
C MET A 363 -15.13 7.91 -15.86
N THR A 364 -15.79 8.97 -15.41
CA THR A 364 -16.09 9.17 -13.99
C THR A 364 -17.47 8.62 -13.66
N LEU A 365 -17.52 7.52 -12.92
CA LEU A 365 -18.73 6.98 -12.32
C LEU A 365 -19.03 7.67 -11.00
N TYR A 366 -20.30 7.90 -10.71
CA TYR A 366 -20.75 8.40 -9.41
C TYR A 366 -21.46 7.25 -8.70
N LEU A 367 -20.79 6.66 -7.72
CA LEU A 367 -21.35 5.60 -6.88
C LEU A 367 -21.51 6.18 -5.48
N ASP A 368 -22.73 6.15 -4.93
CA ASP A 368 -23.07 6.73 -3.62
C ASP A 368 -22.61 8.20 -3.49
N SER A 369 -22.82 9.00 -4.54
CA SER A 369 -22.37 10.40 -4.66
C SER A 369 -20.85 10.64 -4.65
N LYS A 370 -20.03 9.59 -4.73
CA LYS A 370 -18.56 9.69 -4.85
C LYS A 370 -18.11 9.50 -6.30
N PRO A 371 -17.31 10.44 -6.87
CA PRO A 371 -16.75 10.29 -8.21
C PRO A 371 -15.59 9.29 -8.21
N ILE A 372 -15.60 8.34 -9.15
CA ILE A 372 -14.56 7.31 -9.32
C ILE A 372 -14.20 7.24 -10.81
N SER A 373 -12.93 7.40 -11.13
CA SER A 373 -12.42 7.28 -12.50
C SER A 373 -12.17 5.81 -12.86
N ILE A 374 -12.85 5.32 -13.90
CA ILE A 374 -12.83 3.92 -14.33
C ILE A 374 -12.63 3.84 -15.85
N PHE A 375 -11.74 2.97 -16.29
CA PHE A 375 -11.57 2.63 -17.69
C PHE A 375 -12.69 1.67 -18.15
N CYS A 376 -13.70 2.18 -18.85
CA CYS A 376 -14.76 1.37 -19.46
C CYS A 376 -14.28 0.97 -20.88
N HIS A 377 -14.21 -0.34 -21.17
CA HIS A 377 -13.80 -0.83 -22.48
C HIS A 377 -15.01 -1.02 -23.39
N MET A 378 -14.95 -0.42 -24.58
CA MET A 378 -15.97 -0.53 -25.62
C MET A 378 -15.36 -1.34 -26.78
N GLY A 379 -15.78 -2.60 -26.93
CA GLY A 379 -15.23 -3.50 -27.94
C GLY A 379 -15.41 -4.97 -27.57
N ASN A 380 -15.23 -5.85 -28.57
CA ASN A 380 -15.27 -7.29 -28.38
C ASN A 380 -13.86 -7.86 -28.38
N PHE A 381 -13.45 -8.35 -27.20
CA PHE A 381 -12.14 -8.94 -26.95
C PHE A 381 -12.28 -10.43 -26.57
N GLY A 382 -13.35 -11.08 -27.04
CA GLY A 382 -13.64 -12.50 -26.80
C GLY A 382 -14.82 -12.76 -25.86
N CYS A 383 -15.39 -11.71 -25.26
CA CYS A 383 -16.53 -11.81 -24.35
C CYS A 383 -17.85 -11.28 -24.91
N GLY A 384 -17.86 -10.81 -26.17
CA GLY A 384 -19.03 -10.20 -26.81
C GLY A 384 -18.97 -8.68 -26.84
N ASP A 385 -19.86 -8.11 -27.65
CA ASP A 385 -19.93 -6.67 -27.88
C ASP A 385 -20.53 -5.90 -26.68
N GLY A 386 -20.23 -4.61 -26.61
CA GLY A 386 -20.79 -3.68 -25.63
C GLY A 386 -19.76 -3.09 -24.68
N GLY A 387 -20.25 -2.38 -23.66
CA GLY A 387 -19.43 -1.75 -22.64
C GLY A 387 -19.11 -2.73 -21.51
N TRP A 388 -17.83 -2.83 -21.16
CA TRP A 388 -17.34 -3.67 -20.08
C TRP A 388 -16.78 -2.81 -18.95
N THR A 389 -17.33 -3.02 -17.75
CA THR A 389 -16.95 -2.27 -16.55
C THR A 389 -15.99 -3.10 -15.71
N PRO A 390 -14.73 -2.67 -15.47
CA PRO A 390 -13.83 -3.38 -14.60
C PRO A 390 -14.31 -3.30 -13.15
N VAL A 391 -14.15 -4.40 -12.42
CA VAL A 391 -14.46 -4.49 -10.98
C VAL A 391 -13.22 -4.76 -10.15
N MET A 392 -12.26 -5.50 -10.68
CA MET A 392 -11.06 -5.89 -9.97
C MET A 392 -9.94 -6.26 -10.95
N LYS A 393 -8.70 -5.99 -10.54
CA LYS A 393 -7.47 -6.49 -11.16
C LYS A 393 -6.58 -7.12 -10.10
N THR A 394 -6.05 -8.30 -10.36
CA THR A 394 -5.28 -9.10 -9.38
C THR A 394 -3.93 -9.51 -9.96
N ASP A 395 -2.83 -9.34 -9.23
CA ASP A 395 -1.50 -9.72 -9.70
C ASP A 395 -1.09 -11.05 -9.05
N GLY A 396 -0.94 -12.10 -9.86
CA GLY A 396 -0.56 -13.43 -9.39
C GLY A 396 0.80 -13.50 -8.69
N ASN A 397 1.63 -12.45 -8.78
CA ASN A 397 2.89 -12.32 -8.04
C ASN A 397 2.73 -11.75 -6.64
N LYS A 398 1.52 -11.29 -6.28
CA LYS A 398 1.22 -10.67 -4.98
C LYS A 398 0.18 -11.49 -4.24
N ILE A 399 0.22 -11.38 -2.92
CA ILE A 399 -0.71 -12.05 -2.01
C ILE A 399 -1.95 -11.21 -1.64
N THR A 400 -2.06 -9.98 -2.17
CA THR A 400 -3.12 -9.01 -1.87
C THR A 400 -4.52 -9.62 -1.98
N PHE A 401 -4.76 -10.34 -3.08
CA PHE A 401 -6.04 -10.99 -3.35
C PHE A 401 -5.98 -12.51 -3.15
N HIS A 402 -5.14 -13.01 -2.24
CA HIS A 402 -5.15 -14.43 -1.85
C HIS A 402 -6.58 -14.91 -1.51
N TYR A 403 -6.87 -16.21 -1.67
CA TYR A 403 -8.22 -16.77 -1.44
C TYR A 403 -8.83 -16.34 -0.11
N ASN A 404 -8.03 -16.31 0.95
CA ASN A 404 -8.46 -15.94 2.31
C ASN A 404 -8.41 -14.43 2.59
N SER A 405 -8.06 -13.58 1.62
CA SER A 405 -7.99 -12.14 1.80
C SER A 405 -9.36 -11.57 2.17
N SER A 406 -9.39 -10.72 3.21
CA SER A 406 -10.60 -10.01 3.62
C SER A 406 -11.14 -9.07 2.54
N LEU A 407 -10.31 -8.71 1.55
CA LEU A 407 -10.71 -7.90 0.39
C LEU A 407 -11.76 -8.59 -0.48
N TRP A 408 -11.90 -9.92 -0.45
CA TRP A 408 -12.99 -10.60 -1.19
C TRP A 408 -14.37 -10.41 -0.53
N ILE A 409 -14.40 -10.22 0.78
CA ILE A 409 -15.63 -10.13 1.58
C ILE A 409 -15.95 -8.71 2.05
N SER A 410 -14.98 -7.79 2.04
CA SER A 410 -15.19 -6.40 2.43
C SER A 410 -15.86 -5.58 1.32
N LYS A 411 -16.52 -4.48 1.70
CA LYS A 411 -16.93 -3.40 0.78
C LYS A 411 -15.95 -2.23 0.79
N SER A 412 -14.66 -2.53 0.96
CA SER A 412 -13.57 -1.56 0.88
C SER A 412 -12.92 -1.60 -0.49
N ASP A 413 -12.59 -0.44 -1.05
CA ASP A 413 -11.78 -0.33 -2.26
C ASP A 413 -10.30 -0.62 -1.96
N TYR A 414 -9.53 -0.85 -3.03
CA TYR A 414 -8.09 -1.00 -2.97
C TYR A 414 -7.48 -0.39 -4.23
N ASN A 415 -6.52 0.52 -4.05
CA ASN A 415 -5.79 1.18 -5.15
C ASN A 415 -6.72 1.71 -6.27
N LEU A 416 -7.64 2.63 -5.93
CA LEU A 416 -8.57 3.26 -6.88
C LEU A 416 -7.90 3.84 -8.14
N PRO A 417 -6.70 4.47 -8.08
CA PRO A 417 -6.03 4.97 -9.29
C PRO A 417 -5.81 3.89 -10.36
N GLY A 418 -5.62 2.63 -9.96
CA GLY A 418 -5.50 1.50 -10.88
C GLY A 418 -6.79 1.18 -11.65
N GLY A 419 -7.96 1.71 -11.25
CA GLY A 419 -9.20 1.59 -12.02
C GLY A 419 -9.26 2.49 -13.24
N ALA A 420 -8.52 3.60 -13.23
CA ALA A 420 -8.45 4.55 -14.33
C ALA A 420 -7.49 4.11 -15.44
N THR A 421 -6.76 3.02 -15.24
CA THR A 421 -5.82 2.47 -16.23
C THR A 421 -6.44 1.27 -16.94
N GLY A 422 -6.02 1.00 -18.19
CA GLY A 422 -6.50 -0.13 -18.99
C GLY A 422 -5.97 -1.49 -18.50
N PHE A 423 -5.58 -2.37 -19.41
CA PHE A 423 -5.04 -3.71 -19.09
C PHE A 423 -3.55 -3.68 -18.68
N ASP A 424 -3.26 -2.89 -17.65
CA ASP A 424 -1.96 -2.76 -17.01
C ASP A 424 -1.77 -3.76 -15.85
N ARG A 425 -0.61 -3.71 -15.18
CA ARG A 425 -0.25 -4.64 -14.09
C ARG A 425 -0.51 -4.06 -12.68
N GLN A 426 -1.39 -3.06 -12.57
CA GLN A 426 -1.71 -2.46 -11.27
C GLN A 426 -2.93 -3.15 -10.66
N GLU A 427 -2.74 -3.74 -9.49
CA GLU A 427 -3.83 -4.31 -8.69
C GLU A 427 -4.84 -3.25 -8.30
N THR A 428 -6.13 -3.57 -8.37
CA THR A 428 -7.19 -2.66 -7.94
C THR A 428 -8.45 -3.43 -7.56
N LYS A 429 -9.22 -2.87 -6.63
CA LYS A 429 -10.59 -3.29 -6.32
C LYS A 429 -11.46 -2.05 -6.29
N LEU A 430 -12.44 -2.02 -7.18
CA LEU A 430 -13.28 -0.85 -7.40
C LEU A 430 -14.63 -1.00 -6.71
N PRO A 431 -15.32 0.10 -6.35
CA PRO A 431 -16.67 0.03 -5.79
C PRO A 431 -17.70 -0.66 -6.69
N THR A 432 -17.44 -0.72 -8.01
CA THR A 432 -18.21 -1.54 -8.95
C THR A 432 -18.23 -3.02 -8.58
N PHE A 433 -17.25 -3.52 -7.80
CA PHE A 433 -17.25 -4.89 -7.27
C PHE A 433 -18.47 -5.21 -6.40
N TRP A 434 -18.98 -4.25 -5.62
CA TRP A 434 -20.12 -4.48 -4.72
C TRP A 434 -21.39 -3.70 -5.07
N ASN A 435 -21.31 -2.69 -5.95
CA ASN A 435 -22.43 -1.82 -6.32
C ASN A 435 -22.92 -2.00 -7.76
N THR A 436 -22.32 -2.88 -8.58
CA THR A 436 -22.70 -3.06 -9.99
C THR A 436 -23.31 -4.42 -10.24
N PRO A 437 -24.61 -4.53 -10.53
CA PRO A 437 -25.18 -5.77 -11.02
C PRO A 437 -24.79 -5.98 -12.47
N PHE A 438 -24.91 -7.22 -12.89
CA PHE A 438 -24.50 -7.65 -14.22
C PHE A 438 -25.24 -8.93 -14.60
N GLU A 439 -25.21 -9.22 -15.90
CA GLU A 439 -25.68 -10.48 -16.47
C GLU A 439 -24.53 -11.32 -17.02
N LYS A 440 -23.37 -10.68 -17.25
CA LYS A 440 -22.18 -11.31 -17.82
C LYS A 440 -20.91 -10.88 -17.06
N ILE A 441 -19.99 -11.83 -16.93
CA ILE A 441 -18.64 -11.58 -16.43
C ILE A 441 -17.65 -11.93 -17.52
N CYS A 442 -16.71 -11.04 -17.78
CA CYS A 442 -15.56 -11.32 -18.62
C CYS A 442 -14.31 -11.45 -17.75
N LEU A 443 -13.72 -12.64 -17.76
CA LEU A 443 -12.51 -12.97 -17.03
C LEU A 443 -11.34 -12.90 -17.99
N GLY A 444 -10.31 -12.16 -17.64
CA GLY A 444 -9.11 -11.99 -18.45
C GLY A 444 -7.85 -12.38 -17.68
N MET A 445 -6.91 -13.01 -18.36
CA MET A 445 -5.57 -13.26 -17.82
C MET A 445 -4.52 -12.79 -18.81
N LYS A 446 -3.58 -11.96 -18.33
CA LYS A 446 -2.42 -11.51 -19.08
C LYS A 446 -1.17 -12.22 -18.58
N ILE A 447 -0.53 -12.93 -19.49
CA ILE A 447 0.74 -13.63 -19.30
C ILE A 447 1.70 -13.00 -20.30
N ASP A 448 2.79 -12.44 -19.79
CA ASP A 448 3.71 -11.60 -20.57
C ASP A 448 2.98 -10.45 -21.28
N ASN A 449 2.83 -10.55 -22.60
CA ASN A 449 2.15 -9.57 -23.45
C ASN A 449 0.83 -10.08 -24.05
N LEU A 450 0.49 -11.36 -23.87
CA LEU A 450 -0.74 -11.94 -24.37
C LEU A 450 -1.84 -11.82 -23.30
N THR A 451 -3.03 -11.37 -23.70
CA THR A 451 -4.21 -11.34 -22.81
C THR A 451 -5.33 -12.16 -23.43
N ASN A 452 -5.78 -13.20 -22.73
CA ASN A 452 -6.90 -14.03 -23.16
C ASN A 452 -8.10 -13.79 -22.26
N PHE A 453 -9.30 -13.93 -22.82
CA PHE A 453 -10.55 -13.69 -22.12
C PHE A 453 -11.54 -14.81 -22.32
N ILE A 454 -12.37 -15.04 -21.29
CA ILE A 454 -13.51 -15.95 -21.35
C ILE A 454 -14.77 -15.29 -20.80
N LEU A 455 -15.90 -15.63 -21.40
CA LEU A 455 -17.22 -15.17 -20.98
C LEU A 455 -17.84 -16.15 -19.99
N VAL A 456 -18.42 -15.60 -18.91
CA VAL A 456 -19.24 -16.33 -17.95
C VAL A 456 -20.63 -15.69 -17.90
N ASN A 457 -21.65 -16.42 -18.33
CA ASN A 457 -23.04 -15.97 -18.26
C ASN A 457 -23.57 -16.20 -16.84
N LYS A 458 -23.71 -15.11 -16.06
CA LYS A 458 -24.16 -15.18 -14.67
C LYS A 458 -24.79 -13.87 -14.26
N THR A 459 -26.03 -13.93 -13.78
CA THR A 459 -26.73 -12.77 -13.23
C THR A 459 -26.51 -12.66 -11.72
N ALA A 460 -26.13 -11.47 -11.25
CA ALA A 460 -26.02 -11.16 -9.83
C ALA A 460 -26.20 -9.66 -9.58
N VAL A 461 -26.54 -9.30 -8.34
CA VAL A 461 -26.66 -7.88 -7.95
C VAL A 461 -25.29 -7.19 -7.79
N SER A 462 -24.23 -7.97 -7.58
CA SER A 462 -22.82 -7.57 -7.67
C SER A 462 -21.89 -8.76 -7.51
N LEU A 463 -20.59 -8.58 -7.81
CA LEU A 463 -19.62 -9.67 -7.72
C LEU A 463 -19.35 -10.03 -6.24
N HIS A 464 -19.41 -9.03 -5.37
CA HIS A 464 -19.41 -9.20 -3.91
C HIS A 464 -20.54 -10.12 -3.47
N SER A 465 -21.78 -9.89 -3.90
CA SER A 465 -22.94 -10.74 -3.53
C SER A 465 -22.79 -12.20 -3.96
N LEU A 466 -21.99 -12.46 -4.99
CA LEU A 466 -21.77 -13.78 -5.56
C LEU A 466 -20.64 -14.57 -4.88
N ILE A 467 -19.72 -13.87 -4.22
CA ILE A 467 -18.50 -14.47 -3.65
C ILE A 467 -18.45 -14.37 -2.12
N ALA A 468 -18.92 -13.26 -1.55
CA ALA A 468 -18.64 -12.90 -0.16
C ALA A 468 -19.26 -13.83 0.89
N ASP A 469 -20.35 -14.52 0.55
CA ASP A 469 -21.00 -15.48 1.44
C ASP A 469 -20.25 -16.82 1.55
N GLY A 470 -19.16 -16.99 0.79
CA GLY A 470 -18.34 -18.20 0.77
C GLY A 470 -19.03 -19.43 0.18
N LYS A 471 -20.26 -19.30 -0.36
CA LYS A 471 -21.00 -20.44 -0.93
C LYS A 471 -20.47 -20.78 -2.31
N TYR A 472 -20.32 -22.07 -2.57
CA TYR A 472 -19.94 -22.60 -3.87
C TYR A 472 -21.06 -22.42 -4.90
N ARG A 473 -20.71 -21.98 -6.11
CA ARG A 473 -21.65 -21.85 -7.24
C ARG A 473 -20.98 -22.25 -8.55
N ASN A 474 -21.58 -23.22 -9.25
CA ASN A 474 -21.05 -23.70 -10.54
C ASN A 474 -21.23 -22.66 -11.68
N THR A 475 -20.32 -22.71 -12.65
CA THR A 475 -20.34 -21.89 -13.89
C THR A 475 -20.54 -22.70 -15.18
N SER A 476 -20.34 -24.02 -15.16
CA SER A 476 -20.55 -24.92 -16.32
C SER A 476 -19.79 -24.51 -17.59
N LEU A 477 -18.59 -23.93 -17.47
CA LEU A 477 -17.76 -23.50 -18.61
C LEU A 477 -16.96 -24.67 -19.20
N GLY A 478 -16.56 -25.59 -18.33
CA GLY A 478 -15.74 -26.74 -18.68
C GLY A 478 -14.25 -26.43 -18.78
N LEU A 479 -13.45 -27.50 -18.64
CA LEU A 479 -12.00 -27.45 -18.52
C LEU A 479 -11.30 -26.78 -19.71
N LYS A 480 -11.77 -27.02 -20.93
CA LYS A 480 -11.20 -26.43 -22.16
C LYS A 480 -11.27 -24.90 -22.14
N LEU A 481 -12.39 -24.33 -21.68
CA LEU A 481 -12.58 -22.89 -21.66
C LEU A 481 -11.71 -22.25 -20.58
N TRP A 482 -11.63 -22.82 -19.38
CA TRP A 482 -10.70 -22.36 -18.35
C TRP A 482 -9.23 -22.39 -18.80
N LYS A 483 -8.79 -23.47 -19.47
CA LYS A 483 -7.44 -23.55 -20.02
C LYS A 483 -7.14 -22.47 -21.06
N SER A 484 -8.15 -22.00 -21.81
CA SER A 484 -7.97 -20.95 -22.81
C SER A 484 -7.55 -19.60 -22.22
N LEU A 485 -7.82 -19.32 -20.94
CA LEU A 485 -7.29 -18.14 -20.24
C LEU A 485 -5.75 -18.11 -20.21
N ILE A 486 -5.14 -19.29 -20.11
CA ILE A 486 -3.69 -19.44 -19.99
C ILE A 486 -3.04 -19.67 -21.36
N GLY A 487 -3.76 -20.33 -22.28
CA GLY A 487 -3.29 -20.63 -23.62
C GLY A 487 -2.66 -22.02 -23.73
N SER A 488 -1.70 -22.20 -24.65
CA SER A 488 -1.07 -23.51 -24.93
C SER A 488 -0.32 -24.11 -23.74
N ASN A 489 0.09 -23.28 -22.78
CA ASN A 489 0.86 -23.70 -21.62
C ASN A 489 -0.02 -24.14 -20.44
N ALA A 490 -1.35 -24.05 -20.57
CA ALA A 490 -2.28 -24.43 -19.52
C ALA A 490 -2.15 -25.92 -19.17
N SER A 491 -2.19 -26.23 -17.89
CA SER A 491 -2.15 -27.60 -17.36
C SER A 491 -3.13 -27.76 -16.22
N LEU A 492 -3.91 -28.83 -16.22
CA LEU A 492 -4.81 -29.22 -15.14
C LEU A 492 -4.83 -30.75 -15.05
N GLN A 493 -5.15 -31.28 -13.87
CA GLN A 493 -5.58 -32.67 -13.78
C GLN A 493 -7.01 -32.81 -14.33
N THR A 494 -7.42 -34.02 -14.68
CA THR A 494 -8.67 -34.27 -15.41
C THR A 494 -9.74 -34.99 -14.61
N SER A 495 -9.43 -35.42 -13.39
CA SER A 495 -10.38 -36.07 -12.48
C SER A 495 -10.85 -35.05 -11.42
N CYS A 496 -11.98 -35.34 -10.76
CA CYS A 496 -12.64 -34.44 -9.81
C CYS A 496 -12.55 -32.94 -10.19
N VAL A 497 -13.37 -32.51 -11.14
CA VAL A 497 -13.37 -31.10 -11.56
C VAL A 497 -14.42 -30.32 -10.80
N ARG A 498 -14.01 -29.22 -10.14
CA ARG A 498 -14.93 -28.26 -9.51
C ARG A 498 -14.63 -26.85 -10.02
N GLU A 499 -15.60 -26.26 -10.72
CA GLU A 499 -15.47 -24.94 -11.34
C GLU A 499 -16.48 -23.93 -10.82
N GLY A 500 -16.15 -22.65 -10.89
CA GLY A 500 -17.02 -21.53 -10.59
C GLY A 500 -16.56 -20.70 -9.40
N PHE A 501 -17.51 -20.29 -8.57
CA PHE A 501 -17.28 -19.35 -7.46
C PHE A 501 -17.06 -20.10 -6.15
N ASN A 502 -16.07 -19.66 -5.37
CA ASN A 502 -15.64 -20.30 -4.11
C ASN A 502 -15.40 -21.81 -4.29
N ALA A 503 -14.62 -22.18 -5.31
CA ALA A 503 -14.23 -23.56 -5.55
C ALA A 503 -13.17 -23.97 -4.53
N VAL A 504 -13.49 -25.01 -3.74
CA VAL A 504 -12.61 -25.61 -2.73
C VAL A 504 -12.85 -27.12 -2.68
N CYS A 505 -11.79 -27.89 -2.43
CA CYS A 505 -11.87 -29.33 -2.22
C CYS A 505 -12.08 -29.65 -0.73
N SER A 506 -12.22 -30.94 -0.39
CA SER A 506 -12.59 -31.35 0.97
C SER A 506 -11.50 -30.99 1.99
N ASP A 507 -10.22 -31.10 1.62
CA ASP A 507 -9.13 -30.58 2.46
C ASP A 507 -9.03 -29.05 2.33
N LYS A 508 -8.98 -28.38 3.49
CA LYS A 508 -8.77 -26.92 3.58
C LYS A 508 -7.40 -26.47 3.08
N LYS A 509 -6.42 -27.38 3.02
CA LYS A 509 -5.07 -27.14 2.50
C LYS A 509 -4.95 -27.33 0.99
N ALA A 510 -5.88 -28.06 0.36
CA ALA A 510 -5.87 -28.30 -1.08
C ALA A 510 -6.08 -27.00 -1.89
N SER A 511 -5.92 -27.11 -3.21
CA SER A 511 -6.14 -26.01 -4.14
C SER A 511 -7.54 -25.42 -4.02
N LYS A 512 -7.60 -24.09 -4.07
CA LYS A 512 -8.83 -23.31 -3.94
C LYS A 512 -8.80 -22.08 -4.83
N ALA A 513 -9.98 -21.61 -5.24
CA ALA A 513 -10.14 -20.44 -6.10
C ALA A 513 -11.44 -19.69 -5.79
N ARG A 514 -11.38 -18.34 -5.70
CA ARG A 514 -12.58 -17.52 -5.54
C ARG A 514 -13.41 -17.49 -6.82
N ILE A 515 -12.74 -17.45 -7.96
CA ILE A 515 -13.34 -17.63 -9.29
C ILE A 515 -12.36 -18.50 -10.07
N GLY A 516 -12.72 -19.74 -10.38
CA GLY A 516 -11.77 -20.63 -11.03
C GLY A 516 -12.25 -22.06 -11.16
N ILE A 517 -11.33 -22.90 -11.60
CA ILE A 517 -11.45 -24.35 -11.68
C ILE A 517 -10.35 -24.95 -10.80
N ILE A 518 -10.71 -25.99 -10.05
CA ILE A 518 -9.77 -26.86 -9.34
C ILE A 518 -10.00 -28.29 -9.81
N ALA A 519 -8.94 -29.08 -9.86
CA ALA A 519 -8.98 -30.46 -10.30
C ALA A 519 -7.98 -31.32 -9.53
N ASP A 520 -8.20 -32.63 -9.58
CA ASP A 520 -7.39 -33.66 -8.92
C ASP A 520 -7.10 -34.83 -9.89
N ASP A 521 -6.22 -35.75 -9.52
CA ASP A 521 -5.97 -36.99 -10.27
C ASP A 521 -6.94 -38.13 -9.88
N LYS A 522 -7.65 -37.98 -8.74
CA LYS A 522 -8.65 -38.92 -8.20
C LYS A 522 -10.08 -38.40 -8.32
N GLU A 523 -11.06 -39.29 -8.16
CA GLU A 523 -12.49 -38.95 -8.21
C GLU A 523 -13.06 -38.42 -6.89
N ASP A 524 -12.33 -38.54 -5.78
CA ASP A 524 -12.83 -38.30 -4.42
C ASP A 524 -12.80 -36.81 -4.00
N CYS A 525 -12.15 -35.94 -4.78
CA CYS A 525 -12.12 -34.50 -4.52
C CYS A 525 -11.54 -34.09 -3.17
N SER A 526 -10.59 -34.90 -2.68
CA SER A 526 -10.04 -34.71 -1.34
C SER A 526 -8.83 -33.78 -1.35
N ASP A 527 -7.92 -33.93 -2.31
CA ASP A 527 -6.58 -33.31 -2.29
C ASP A 527 -6.23 -32.67 -3.63
N CYS A 528 -7.12 -31.81 -4.12
CA CYS A 528 -6.96 -31.16 -5.43
C CYS A 528 -5.62 -30.40 -5.53
N ASP A 529 -4.79 -30.83 -6.48
CA ASP A 529 -3.43 -30.34 -6.66
C ASP A 529 -3.29 -29.35 -7.82
N SER A 530 -4.34 -29.19 -8.64
CA SER A 530 -4.32 -28.29 -9.78
C SER A 530 -5.47 -27.29 -9.77
N ARG A 531 -5.20 -26.09 -10.30
CA ARG A 531 -6.14 -24.97 -10.38
C ARG A 531 -5.79 -23.96 -11.47
N ILE A 532 -6.82 -23.31 -11.98
CA ILE A 532 -6.74 -22.07 -12.77
C ILE A 532 -7.76 -21.10 -12.19
N GLY A 533 -7.36 -19.86 -11.87
CA GLY A 533 -8.35 -18.89 -11.41
C GLY A 533 -7.80 -17.62 -10.81
N PHE A 534 -8.70 -16.90 -10.15
CA PHE A 534 -8.52 -15.64 -9.45
C PHE A 534 -8.77 -15.86 -7.96
N GLY A 535 -7.95 -15.22 -7.14
CA GLY A 535 -7.97 -15.41 -5.69
C GLY A 535 -7.73 -16.86 -5.30
N THR A 536 -6.59 -17.38 -5.74
CA THR A 536 -6.19 -18.78 -5.51
C THR A 536 -5.30 -18.95 -4.27
N GLY A 537 -5.12 -20.20 -3.85
CA GLY A 537 -4.22 -20.64 -2.76
C GLY A 537 -4.19 -22.17 -2.66
N GLY A 538 -3.39 -22.73 -1.75
CA GLY A 538 -3.28 -24.18 -1.49
C GLY A 538 -1.85 -24.73 -1.42
N TYR A 539 -1.74 -26.03 -1.07
CA TYR A 539 -0.54 -26.76 -0.61
C TYR A 539 0.67 -26.83 -1.59
N GLN A 540 0.52 -26.40 -2.85
CA GLN A 540 1.62 -26.39 -3.84
C GLN A 540 2.31 -25.02 -3.98
N ASP A 541 1.54 -23.94 -3.89
CA ASP A 541 2.04 -22.55 -3.87
C ASP A 541 0.92 -21.66 -3.31
N ASP A 542 0.97 -21.31 -2.02
CA ASP A 542 -0.06 -20.45 -1.40
C ASP A 542 0.13 -18.96 -1.72
N ASN A 543 1.26 -18.59 -2.36
CA ASN A 543 1.55 -17.21 -2.74
C ASN A 543 1.10 -16.88 -4.17
N HIS A 544 0.63 -17.87 -4.92
CA HIS A 544 0.13 -17.73 -6.27
C HIS A 544 -1.38 -17.48 -6.25
N THR A 545 -1.77 -16.22 -6.45
CA THR A 545 -3.16 -15.73 -6.28
C THR A 545 -3.96 -15.58 -7.58
N CYS A 546 -3.31 -15.60 -8.74
CA CYS A 546 -3.97 -15.55 -10.03
C CYS A 546 -3.11 -16.21 -11.12
N GLY A 547 -3.69 -17.16 -11.87
CA GLY A 547 -2.98 -17.89 -12.91
C GLY A 547 -3.26 -19.39 -12.87
N ASN A 548 -2.27 -20.21 -13.23
CA ASN A 548 -2.37 -21.67 -13.31
C ASN A 548 -1.31 -22.36 -12.45
N GLU A 549 -1.78 -23.16 -11.51
CA GLU A 549 -0.96 -24.02 -10.67
C GLU A 549 -1.37 -25.47 -10.94
N ALA A 550 -0.44 -26.33 -11.32
CA ALA A 550 -0.73 -27.74 -11.52
C ALA A 550 0.51 -28.56 -11.25
N THR A 551 0.39 -29.53 -10.35
CA THR A 551 1.39 -30.54 -10.03
C THR A 551 0.76 -31.93 -10.19
N TYR A 552 1.61 -32.97 -10.21
CA TYR A 552 1.22 -34.39 -10.19
C TYR A 552 0.21 -34.85 -11.27
N SER A 553 0.71 -35.57 -12.29
CA SER A 553 -0.13 -36.23 -13.33
C SER A 553 -1.09 -35.30 -14.10
N SER A 554 -0.74 -34.01 -14.21
CA SER A 554 -1.49 -33.02 -14.97
C SER A 554 -1.29 -33.17 -16.49
N ASP A 555 -2.31 -32.78 -17.24
CA ASP A 555 -2.43 -33.07 -18.68
C ASP A 555 -1.38 -32.39 -19.58
N ASN A 556 -0.66 -31.39 -19.08
CA ASN A 556 0.44 -30.71 -19.77
C ASN A 556 1.67 -30.54 -18.86
N GLY A 557 1.86 -31.50 -17.94
CA GLY A 557 2.94 -31.52 -16.96
C GLY A 557 2.85 -30.41 -15.91
N SER A 558 3.82 -30.37 -15.00
CA SER A 558 3.80 -29.38 -13.92
C SER A 558 3.95 -27.95 -14.46
N ARG A 559 3.10 -27.04 -13.98
CA ARG A 559 3.05 -25.63 -14.40
C ARG A 559 2.81 -24.72 -13.20
N HIS A 560 3.59 -23.64 -13.14
CA HIS A 560 3.50 -22.56 -12.14
C HIS A 560 3.44 -21.22 -12.88
N ILE A 561 2.28 -20.87 -13.41
CA ILE A 561 2.12 -19.72 -14.31
C ILE A 561 1.36 -18.62 -13.58
N LYS A 562 2.08 -17.55 -13.20
CA LYS A 562 1.49 -16.36 -12.59
C LYS A 562 0.96 -15.42 -13.67
N ALA A 563 -0.26 -14.92 -13.50
CA ALA A 563 -0.91 -14.04 -14.46
C ALA A 563 -1.41 -12.75 -13.80
N MET A 564 -1.50 -11.69 -14.60
CA MET A 564 -2.29 -10.52 -14.23
C MET A 564 -3.76 -10.79 -14.60
N GLY A 565 -4.63 -10.85 -13.61
CA GLY A 565 -6.05 -11.08 -13.74
C GLY A 565 -6.86 -9.80 -13.91
N TYR A 566 -7.85 -9.82 -14.79
CA TYR A 566 -8.85 -8.76 -14.97
C TYR A 566 -10.24 -9.36 -14.83
N ILE A 567 -11.11 -8.71 -14.05
CA ILE A 567 -12.50 -9.09 -13.93
C ILE A 567 -13.34 -7.89 -14.35
N LEU A 568 -14.15 -8.08 -15.39
CA LEU A 568 -15.06 -7.09 -15.93
C LEU A 568 -16.49 -7.63 -15.92
N VAL A 569 -17.46 -6.74 -15.80
CA VAL A 569 -18.88 -7.09 -15.78
C VAL A 569 -19.65 -6.23 -16.78
N GLN A 570 -20.75 -6.79 -17.28
CA GLN A 570 -21.67 -6.16 -18.23
C GLN A 570 -23.13 -6.41 -17.82
#